data_AF-A0A8H4UKQ9-F1
#
_entry.id   AF-A0A8H4UKQ9-F1
#
_cell.length_a   1.000
_cell.length_b   1.000
_cell.length_c   1.000
_cell.angle_alpha   90.00
_cell.angle_beta   90.00
_cell.angle_gamma   90.00
#
_symmetry.space_group_name_H-M   'P 1'
#
loop_
_entity.id
_entity.type
_entity.pdbx_description
1 polymer ?
#
loop_
_entity_poly.entity_id
_entity_poly.type
_entity_poly.pdbx_seq_one_letter_code
_entity_poly.pdbx_strand_id
1 'polypeptide(L)'
;MPSDILSHIRHTTPKVNGTPVSGLPSLDLDNLEVLNDFGAEKVDLTSQDDPLAPPKWILGEAPDASGKIHNSTPCAVILVEKTKVDVDAFYFYFYSYNEGPNITQVMEPLNRLITGDAAASGMHFGNHVGDWEHNMIRFRKGKPVGIYYSQHVDGQAYNWDDSRVSMTDGRPTVYSGRGSHANYAEPGLQVHNAGLLDYCEAGQKWDPVLSAYYYRFDAATFTITPLIPPKQPSTSSPSSNLTSWFYFKGQWGDRTYPDSDPRQETLPRFKLKRFETGPNGPRFKHLVRKGLVRDEQRKKSWQERFVTIYMYLYPCCIRGWRIWMSLGALAVLLAGAVIGIIMGIRRFKTRGAAYTKIHDEDIALEDWRREEEALFSSDDEEVERRNH
;
A
#
# COMPACT_ATOMS: atom_id res chain seq x y z
N MET A 1 18.63 6.89 10.44
CA MET A 1 19.27 5.55 10.58
C MET A 1 18.42 4.70 11.51
N PRO A 2 18.61 3.37 11.59
CA PRO A 2 17.85 2.54 12.54
C PRO A 2 18.01 3.09 13.97
N SER A 3 16.92 3.11 14.73
CA SER A 3 16.84 3.79 16.02
C SER A 3 16.37 2.86 17.13
N ASP A 4 16.89 3.05 18.34
CA ASP A 4 16.45 2.28 19.51
C ASP A 4 14.98 2.54 19.86
N ILE A 5 14.18 1.46 19.92
CA ILE A 5 12.72 1.54 20.16
C ILE A 5 12.41 2.13 21.54
N LEU A 6 13.19 1.75 22.57
CA LEU A 6 12.98 2.24 23.95
C LEU A 6 13.39 3.71 24.09
N SER A 7 14.51 4.09 23.49
CA SER A 7 14.99 5.47 23.45
C SER A 7 13.95 6.38 22.81
N HIS A 8 13.32 5.96 21.71
CA HIS A 8 12.23 6.70 21.09
C HIS A 8 11.09 6.98 22.07
N ILE A 9 10.59 5.94 22.76
CA ILE A 9 9.52 6.10 23.78
C ILE A 9 9.93 7.14 24.82
N ARG A 10 11.17 7.08 25.32
CA ARG A 10 11.68 7.99 26.37
C ARG A 10 11.82 9.44 25.94
N HIS A 11 11.98 9.71 24.64
CA HIS A 11 12.07 11.06 24.08
C HIS A 11 10.73 11.57 23.51
N THR A 12 9.63 10.89 23.83
CA THR A 12 8.28 11.31 23.45
C THR A 12 7.43 11.64 24.68
N THR A 13 6.42 12.47 24.47
CA THR A 13 5.35 12.74 25.43
C THR A 13 4.04 12.25 24.80
N PRO A 14 3.32 11.29 25.43
CA PRO A 14 2.02 10.89 24.95
C PRO A 14 1.03 12.06 24.99
N LYS A 15 0.39 12.35 23.86
CA LYS A 15 -0.63 13.39 23.74
C LYS A 15 -1.91 12.84 23.15
N VAL A 16 -3.05 13.40 23.55
CA VAL A 16 -4.37 13.17 22.94
C VAL A 16 -4.89 14.51 22.46
N ASN A 17 -5.14 14.63 21.15
CA ASN A 17 -5.54 15.90 20.52
C ASN A 17 -4.60 17.07 20.87
N GLY A 18 -3.28 16.80 20.95
CA GLY A 18 -2.26 17.80 21.29
C GLY A 18 -2.08 18.09 22.79
N THR A 19 -2.91 17.52 23.66
CA THR A 19 -2.80 17.70 25.12
C THR A 19 -2.02 16.54 25.76
N PRO A 20 -0.97 16.80 26.57
CA PRO A 20 -0.24 15.75 27.29
C PRO A 20 -1.14 14.91 28.21
N VAL A 21 -0.88 13.61 28.25
CA VAL A 21 -1.54 12.69 29.19
C VAL A 21 -0.82 12.76 30.55
N SER A 22 -1.56 13.10 31.61
CA SER A 22 -1.04 13.26 32.97
C SER A 22 -1.12 11.97 33.78
N GLY A 23 -0.28 11.84 34.83
CA GLY A 23 -0.36 10.75 35.80
C GLY A 23 0.19 9.40 35.32
N LEU A 24 0.98 9.40 34.24
CA LEU A 24 1.61 8.20 33.70
C LEU A 24 2.87 7.81 34.49
N PRO A 25 3.17 6.51 34.62
CA PRO A 25 4.48 6.05 35.07
C PRO A 25 5.57 6.37 34.02
N SER A 26 6.83 6.12 34.35
CA SER A 26 7.89 6.11 33.33
C SER A 26 7.58 5.01 32.31
N LEU A 27 7.42 5.41 31.05
CA LEU A 27 7.04 4.49 29.97
C LEU A 27 8.23 3.75 29.40
N ASP A 28 8.02 2.46 29.11
CA ASP A 28 8.99 1.58 28.49
C ASP A 28 8.28 0.49 27.65
N LEU A 29 9.04 -0.53 27.23
CA LEU A 29 8.52 -1.62 26.41
C LEU A 29 7.60 -2.60 27.18
N ASP A 30 7.52 -2.51 28.51
CA ASP A 30 6.72 -3.38 29.38
C ASP A 30 5.41 -2.76 29.84
N ASN A 31 5.23 -1.45 29.69
CA ASN A 31 4.01 -0.79 30.15
C ASN A 31 3.36 0.15 29.13
N LEU A 32 3.90 0.28 27.91
CA LEU A 32 3.38 1.22 26.90
C LEU A 32 1.89 1.05 26.59
N GLU A 33 1.34 -0.15 26.72
CA GLU A 33 -0.07 -0.43 26.44
C GLU A 33 -1.04 0.26 27.42
N VAL A 34 -0.57 0.75 28.58
CA VAL A 34 -1.39 1.56 29.51
C VAL A 34 -1.97 2.79 28.80
N LEU A 35 -1.29 3.29 27.77
CA LEU A 35 -1.76 4.42 26.97
C LEU A 35 -3.06 4.10 26.23
N ASN A 36 -3.39 2.83 26.02
CA ASN A 36 -4.62 2.45 25.34
C ASN A 36 -5.87 2.91 26.09
N ASP A 37 -5.80 3.01 27.42
CA ASP A 37 -6.91 3.46 28.27
C ASP A 37 -7.22 4.96 28.10
N PHE A 38 -6.33 5.71 27.46
CA PHE A 38 -6.46 7.16 27.23
C PHE A 38 -6.97 7.51 25.83
N GLY A 39 -7.47 6.53 25.08
CA GLY A 39 -8.07 6.75 23.75
C GLY A 39 -7.41 5.96 22.62
N ALA A 40 -6.59 4.96 22.94
CA ALA A 40 -5.99 4.01 21.99
C ALA A 40 -5.35 4.70 20.77
N GLU A 41 -5.96 4.57 19.59
CA GLU A 41 -5.46 5.11 18.31
C GLU A 41 -5.33 6.64 18.28
N LYS A 42 -5.96 7.32 19.25
CA LYS A 42 -5.90 8.79 19.40
C LYS A 42 -4.68 9.28 20.17
N VAL A 43 -3.92 8.37 20.79
CA VAL A 43 -2.70 8.74 21.51
C VAL A 43 -1.53 8.84 20.54
N ASP A 44 -0.82 9.95 20.60
CA ASP A 44 0.34 10.27 19.77
C ASP A 44 1.60 10.31 20.64
N LEU A 45 2.63 9.52 20.32
CA LEU A 45 3.96 9.62 20.94
C LEU A 45 4.69 10.84 20.35
N THR A 46 4.31 12.03 20.82
CA THR A 46 4.80 13.30 20.26
C THR A 46 6.22 13.58 20.72
N SER A 47 7.12 13.92 19.80
CA SER A 47 8.50 14.30 20.11
C SER A 47 8.58 15.39 21.19
N GLN A 48 9.53 15.26 22.11
CA GLN A 48 9.87 16.32 23.08
C GLN A 48 10.71 17.43 22.44
N ASP A 49 11.36 17.14 21.30
CA ASP A 49 12.25 18.05 20.58
C ASP A 49 11.65 18.46 19.21
N ASP A 50 12.13 19.57 18.64
CA ASP A 50 11.76 19.98 17.28
C ASP A 50 12.46 19.08 16.23
N PRO A 51 11.73 18.32 15.41
CA PRO A 51 12.34 17.45 14.40
C PRO A 51 13.15 18.20 13.34
N LEU A 52 12.92 19.51 13.15
CA LEU A 52 13.73 20.34 12.24
C LEU A 52 15.09 20.75 12.82
N ALA A 53 15.29 20.62 14.13
CA ALA A 53 16.56 20.76 14.82
C ALA A 53 16.96 19.41 15.42
N PRO A 54 17.28 18.40 14.58
CA PRO A 54 17.21 17.00 14.97
C PRO A 54 18.16 16.68 16.12
N PRO A 55 17.63 16.28 17.29
CA PRO A 55 18.46 15.84 18.41
C PRO A 55 19.14 14.51 18.06
N LYS A 56 20.24 14.18 18.75
CA LYS A 56 21.04 12.98 18.42
C LYS A 56 20.21 11.68 18.40
N TRP A 57 19.23 11.52 19.29
CA TRP A 57 18.41 10.32 19.38
C TRP A 57 17.56 10.06 18.12
N ILE A 58 17.18 11.13 17.41
CA ILE A 58 16.31 11.04 16.24
C ILE A 58 17.04 10.51 15.01
N LEU A 59 18.36 10.72 14.95
CA LEU A 59 19.21 10.34 13.81
C LEU A 59 19.46 8.83 13.75
N GLY A 60 19.27 8.12 14.87
CA GLY A 60 19.58 6.70 15.03
C GLY A 60 21.08 6.41 15.17
N GLU A 61 21.44 5.13 15.07
CA GLU A 61 22.82 4.65 15.21
C GLU A 61 23.28 3.98 13.91
N ALA A 62 24.49 4.31 13.46
CA ALA A 62 25.10 3.63 12.33
C ALA A 62 25.60 2.24 12.76
N PRO A 63 25.44 1.20 11.92
CA PRO A 63 26.08 -0.09 12.18
C PRO A 63 27.61 0.03 12.09
N ASP A 64 28.33 -0.94 12.64
CA ASP A 64 29.77 -1.10 12.42
C ASP A 64 30.07 -1.82 11.08
N ALA A 65 31.34 -2.14 10.83
CA ALA A 65 31.76 -2.85 9.62
C ALA A 65 31.20 -4.28 9.50
N SER A 66 30.81 -4.91 10.62
CA SER A 66 30.15 -6.23 10.63
C SER A 66 28.64 -6.14 10.36
N GLY A 67 28.09 -4.93 10.40
CA GLY A 67 26.66 -4.67 10.30
C GLY A 67 25.94 -4.62 11.64
N LYS A 68 26.66 -4.63 12.76
CA LYS A 68 26.06 -4.61 14.10
C LYS A 68 25.87 -3.18 14.60
N ILE A 69 24.72 -2.93 15.21
CA ILE A 69 24.45 -1.75 16.03
C ILE A 69 24.65 -2.16 17.50
N HIS A 70 25.39 -1.37 18.30
CA HIS A 70 25.88 -1.81 19.61
C HIS A 70 25.03 -1.29 20.77
N ASN A 71 24.57 -0.05 20.71
CA ASN A 71 23.90 0.61 21.84
C ASN A 71 22.39 0.79 21.64
N SER A 72 21.87 0.32 20.52
CA SER A 72 20.47 0.44 20.14
C SER A 72 19.91 -0.93 19.74
N THR A 73 18.64 -1.17 20.06
CA THR A 73 17.84 -2.32 19.59
C THR A 73 16.76 -1.82 18.62
N PRO A 74 17.09 -1.64 17.34
CA PRO A 74 16.18 -1.05 16.34
C PRO A 74 15.32 -2.09 15.59
N CYS A 75 15.42 -3.36 15.95
CA CYS A 75 14.70 -4.43 15.26
C CYS A 75 13.83 -5.25 16.23
N ALA A 76 12.67 -5.67 15.74
CA ALA A 76 11.85 -6.70 16.36
C ALA A 76 11.53 -7.79 15.34
N VAL A 77 11.86 -9.03 15.68
CA VAL A 77 11.55 -10.21 14.88
C VAL A 77 10.34 -10.92 15.48
N ILE A 78 9.27 -11.04 14.70
CA ILE A 78 8.03 -11.70 15.13
C ILE A 78 7.81 -12.93 14.25
N LEU A 79 7.79 -14.11 14.88
CA LEU A 79 7.52 -15.39 14.23
C LEU A 79 6.03 -15.72 14.31
N VAL A 80 5.40 -15.95 13.16
CA VAL A 80 3.99 -16.32 13.03
C VAL A 80 3.91 -17.75 12.49
N GLU A 81 3.48 -18.69 13.34
CA GLU A 81 3.22 -20.07 12.93
C GLU A 81 1.89 -20.12 12.17
N LYS A 82 1.94 -20.20 10.82
CA LYS A 82 0.73 -20.24 9.99
C LYS A 82 0.11 -21.62 9.93
N THR A 83 0.95 -22.64 9.78
CA THR A 83 0.55 -24.05 9.75
C THR A 83 1.64 -24.89 10.39
N LYS A 84 1.44 -26.21 10.49
CA LYS A 84 2.48 -27.14 10.98
C LYS A 84 3.78 -27.11 10.17
N VAL A 85 3.77 -26.56 8.96
CA VAL A 85 4.92 -26.53 8.06
C VAL A 85 5.31 -25.14 7.59
N ASP A 86 4.42 -24.15 7.73
CA ASP A 86 4.64 -22.78 7.24
C ASP A 86 4.80 -21.80 8.41
N VAL A 87 5.90 -21.04 8.40
CA VAL A 87 6.21 -19.99 9.38
C VAL A 87 6.52 -18.71 8.62
N ASP A 88 5.87 -17.60 9.00
CA ASP A 88 6.23 -16.28 8.51
C ASP A 88 7.09 -15.57 9.57
N ALA A 89 8.30 -15.18 9.18
CA ALA A 89 9.18 -14.37 10.03
C ALA A 89 9.11 -12.92 9.56
N PHE A 90 8.56 -12.05 10.40
CA PHE A 90 8.53 -10.61 10.17
C PHE A 90 9.75 -9.97 10.82
N TYR A 91 10.49 -9.20 10.04
CA TYR A 91 11.64 -8.41 10.49
C TYR A 91 11.21 -6.95 10.47
N PHE A 92 10.81 -6.42 11.63
CA PHE A 92 10.44 -5.02 11.76
C PHE A 92 11.68 -4.18 12.03
N TYR A 93 11.78 -3.07 11.32
CA TYR A 93 12.85 -2.08 11.43
C TYR A 93 12.24 -0.78 11.95
N PHE A 94 12.88 -0.21 12.97
CA PHE A 94 12.43 1.02 13.56
C PHE A 94 13.39 2.17 13.26
N TYR A 95 12.82 3.31 12.90
CA TYR A 95 13.52 4.57 12.71
C TYR A 95 12.80 5.65 13.50
N SER A 96 13.53 6.50 14.24
CA SER A 96 12.90 7.56 15.02
C SER A 96 12.40 8.73 14.18
N TYR A 97 12.80 8.80 12.91
CA TYR A 97 12.36 9.85 12.00
C TYR A 97 12.48 9.42 10.55
N ASN A 98 11.38 9.54 9.82
CA ASN A 98 11.30 9.46 8.38
C ASN A 98 11.38 10.87 7.81
N GLU A 99 12.37 11.12 6.95
CA GLU A 99 12.55 12.43 6.32
C GLU A 99 11.62 12.62 5.12
N GLY A 100 10.97 11.57 4.61
CA GLY A 100 10.15 11.64 3.41
C GLY A 100 10.96 11.91 2.13
N PRO A 101 10.36 11.75 0.94
CA PRO A 101 11.01 12.12 -0.31
C PRO A 101 11.24 13.62 -0.42
N ASN A 102 12.36 14.00 -1.02
CA ASN A 102 12.63 15.36 -1.43
C ASN A 102 11.62 15.80 -2.51
N ILE A 103 11.22 17.07 -2.51
CA ILE A 103 10.27 17.62 -3.49
C ILE A 103 10.70 17.43 -4.95
N THR A 104 12.00 17.24 -5.20
CA THR A 104 12.56 16.98 -6.53
C THR A 104 12.48 15.52 -6.96
N GLN A 105 12.18 14.59 -6.05
CA GLN A 105 12.08 13.15 -6.31
C GLN A 105 10.74 12.76 -6.95
N VAL A 106 10.47 13.34 -8.11
CA VAL A 106 9.24 13.12 -8.88
C VAL A 106 9.62 12.74 -10.31
N MET A 107 8.94 11.74 -10.88
CA MET A 107 9.19 11.31 -12.25
C MET A 107 8.73 12.32 -13.31
N GLU A 108 9.38 12.29 -14.48
CA GLU A 108 8.84 12.94 -15.68
C GLU A 108 7.49 12.29 -16.07
N PRO A 109 6.45 13.07 -16.40
CA PRO A 109 6.43 14.54 -16.55
C PRO A 109 5.89 15.30 -15.33
N LEU A 110 5.58 14.59 -14.25
CA LEU A 110 5.02 15.20 -13.03
C LEU A 110 6.02 16.14 -12.35
N ASN A 111 7.33 15.93 -12.55
CA ASN A 111 8.37 16.87 -12.12
C ASN A 111 8.17 18.29 -12.65
N ARG A 112 7.53 18.47 -13.82
CA ARG A 112 7.23 19.80 -14.39
C ARG A 112 6.16 20.56 -13.59
N LEU A 113 5.44 19.87 -12.70
CA LEU A 113 4.49 20.49 -11.78
C LEU A 113 5.18 21.08 -10.55
N ILE A 114 6.45 20.74 -10.33
CA ILE A 114 7.33 21.25 -9.28
C ILE A 114 8.28 22.28 -9.92
N THR A 115 7.98 23.57 -9.77
CA THR A 115 8.73 24.68 -10.40
C THR A 115 8.99 25.82 -9.43
N GLY A 116 10.00 26.64 -9.72
CA GLY A 116 10.30 27.86 -8.95
C GLY A 116 10.89 27.56 -7.57
N ASP A 117 10.60 28.44 -6.61
CA ASP A 117 11.18 28.41 -5.26
C ASP A 117 10.90 27.09 -4.51
N ALA A 118 9.76 26.45 -4.79
CA ALA A 118 9.43 25.14 -4.24
C ALA A 118 10.47 24.07 -4.64
N ALA A 119 10.89 24.02 -5.91
CA ALA A 119 11.92 23.09 -6.38
C ALA A 119 13.31 23.43 -5.81
N ALA A 120 13.61 24.72 -5.65
CA ALA A 120 14.88 25.20 -5.11
C ALA A 120 15.00 25.02 -3.58
N SER A 121 13.88 24.84 -2.88
CA SER A 121 13.86 24.71 -1.41
C SER A 121 14.58 23.46 -0.89
N GLY A 122 14.71 22.42 -1.72
CA GLY A 122 15.21 21.11 -1.28
C GLY A 122 14.38 20.49 -0.15
N MET A 123 13.14 20.96 0.05
CA MET A 123 12.28 20.53 1.14
C MET A 123 11.82 19.09 0.92
N HIS A 124 11.64 18.36 2.02
CA HIS A 124 11.07 17.02 2.00
C HIS A 124 9.60 17.05 2.45
N PHE A 125 8.83 16.09 1.97
CA PHE A 125 7.40 15.96 2.26
C PHE A 125 7.06 14.55 2.72
N GLY A 126 6.06 14.42 3.59
CA GLY A 126 5.71 13.16 4.23
C GLY A 126 6.60 12.82 5.43
N ASN A 127 7.32 13.79 5.97
CA ASN A 127 8.19 13.63 7.13
C ASN A 127 7.35 13.21 8.34
N HIS A 128 7.85 12.30 9.15
CA HIS A 128 7.16 11.94 10.37
C HIS A 128 8.13 11.39 11.42
N VAL A 129 7.85 11.73 12.68
CA VAL A 129 8.55 11.14 13.83
C VAL A 129 8.07 9.71 13.97
N GLY A 130 9.01 8.80 14.22
CA GLY A 130 8.84 7.35 14.34
C GLY A 130 8.41 6.69 13.03
N ASP A 131 8.96 5.52 12.73
CA ASP A 131 8.67 4.83 11.48
C ASP A 131 8.92 3.33 11.61
N TRP A 132 7.98 2.55 11.08
CA TRP A 132 7.98 1.10 11.12
C TRP A 132 7.93 0.53 9.71
N GLU A 133 9.08 0.03 9.27
CA GLU A 133 9.24 -0.72 8.03
C GLU A 133 9.46 -2.20 8.32
N HIS A 134 9.27 -3.06 7.33
CA HIS A 134 9.51 -4.50 7.52
C HIS A 134 9.73 -5.29 6.24
N ASN A 135 10.46 -6.39 6.41
CA ASN A 135 10.36 -7.54 5.53
C ASN A 135 9.54 -8.65 6.19
N MET A 136 9.00 -9.54 5.36
CA MET A 136 8.51 -10.84 5.84
C MET A 136 9.09 -11.94 4.96
N ILE A 137 9.66 -12.97 5.57
CA ILE A 137 10.14 -14.15 4.88
C ILE A 137 9.25 -15.32 5.28
N ARG A 138 8.70 -16.02 4.28
CA ARG A 138 7.94 -17.26 4.50
C ARG A 138 8.86 -18.44 4.41
N PHE A 139 8.83 -19.29 5.43
CA PHE A 139 9.49 -20.57 5.47
C PHE A 139 8.47 -21.69 5.32
N ARG A 140 8.78 -22.69 4.49
CA ARG A 140 8.02 -23.93 4.33
C ARG A 140 8.93 -25.11 4.60
N LYS A 141 8.56 -25.95 5.57
CA LYS A 141 9.38 -27.08 6.05
C LYS A 141 10.83 -26.66 6.37
N GLY A 142 10.97 -25.50 7.02
CA GLY A 142 12.26 -24.91 7.41
C GLY A 142 13.06 -24.25 6.28
N LYS A 143 12.59 -24.24 5.03
CA LYS A 143 13.26 -23.57 3.91
C LYS A 143 12.54 -22.30 3.50
N PRO A 144 13.24 -21.18 3.23
CA PRO A 144 12.59 -19.97 2.76
C PRO A 144 12.03 -20.18 1.34
N VAL A 145 10.82 -19.68 1.09
CA VAL A 145 10.12 -19.82 -0.21
C VAL A 145 9.73 -18.49 -0.84
N GLY A 146 9.77 -17.40 -0.09
CA GLY A 146 9.55 -16.06 -0.62
C GLY A 146 9.72 -14.98 0.42
N ILE A 147 9.83 -13.75 -0.07
CA ILE A 147 10.06 -12.55 0.74
C ILE A 147 9.12 -11.43 0.30
N TYR A 148 8.65 -10.66 1.26
CA TYR A 148 7.91 -9.41 1.10
C TYR A 148 8.79 -8.24 1.52
N TYR A 149 8.73 -7.16 0.77
CA TYR A 149 9.40 -5.88 1.02
C TYR A 149 8.32 -4.80 1.22
N SER A 150 8.24 -4.20 2.41
CA SER A 150 7.31 -3.09 2.65
C SER A 150 7.76 -1.84 1.91
N GLN A 151 6.80 -1.14 1.31
CA GLN A 151 7.02 0.10 0.59
C GLN A 151 5.88 1.05 0.92
N HIS A 152 6.14 1.99 1.83
CA HIS A 152 5.16 2.97 2.28
C HIS A 152 3.89 2.28 2.82
N VAL A 153 2.78 2.42 2.09
CA VAL A 153 1.46 1.90 2.42
C VAL A 153 1.20 0.47 1.91
N ASP A 154 2.07 -0.05 1.04
CA ASP A 154 1.93 -1.35 0.39
C ASP A 154 3.30 -2.07 0.35
N GLY A 155 3.57 -2.87 -0.68
CA GLY A 155 4.85 -3.50 -0.89
C GLY A 155 4.85 -4.48 -2.04
N GLN A 156 5.97 -5.17 -2.20
CA GLN A 156 6.17 -6.14 -3.27
C GLN A 156 6.68 -7.44 -2.68
N ALA A 157 6.27 -8.56 -3.30
CA ALA A 157 6.72 -9.88 -2.91
C ALA A 157 7.39 -10.58 -4.09
N TYR A 158 8.38 -11.40 -3.75
CA TYR A 158 9.16 -12.19 -4.68
C TYR A 158 9.28 -13.63 -4.18
N ASN A 159 9.35 -14.57 -5.11
CA ASN A 159 9.78 -15.93 -4.78
C ASN A 159 11.24 -15.89 -4.32
N TRP A 160 11.64 -16.86 -3.51
CA TRP A 160 12.98 -16.87 -2.94
C TRP A 160 14.10 -16.98 -3.99
N ASP A 161 13.81 -17.58 -5.13
CA ASP A 161 14.70 -17.79 -6.28
C ASP A 161 14.52 -16.75 -7.40
N ASP A 162 13.72 -15.70 -7.18
CA ASP A 162 13.55 -14.61 -8.15
C ASP A 162 14.89 -13.89 -8.37
N SER A 163 15.24 -13.63 -9.64
CA SER A 163 16.52 -13.02 -10.02
C SER A 163 16.74 -11.62 -9.45
N ARG A 164 15.67 -10.94 -9.01
CA ARG A 164 15.75 -9.60 -8.38
C ARG A 164 16.13 -9.67 -6.91
N VAL A 165 15.98 -10.82 -6.26
CA VAL A 165 16.35 -11.00 -4.84
C VAL A 165 17.84 -11.32 -4.75
N SER A 166 18.64 -10.28 -4.51
CA SER A 166 20.08 -10.45 -4.29
C SER A 166 20.37 -11.18 -2.98
N MET A 167 21.19 -12.22 -3.02
CA MET A 167 21.56 -13.04 -1.85
C MET A 167 23.04 -12.84 -1.48
N THR A 168 23.31 -12.59 -0.20
CA THR A 168 24.66 -12.58 0.39
C THR A 168 24.69 -13.59 1.52
N ASP A 169 25.58 -14.58 1.46
CA ASP A 169 25.71 -15.65 2.47
C ASP A 169 24.39 -16.38 2.76
N GLY A 170 23.57 -16.60 1.71
CA GLY A 170 22.26 -17.24 1.83
C GLY A 170 21.16 -16.38 2.45
N ARG A 171 21.40 -15.07 2.64
CA ARG A 171 20.46 -14.11 3.18
C ARG A 171 20.13 -13.02 2.16
N PRO A 172 18.87 -12.57 2.06
CA PRO A 172 18.46 -11.56 1.11
C PRO A 172 19.06 -10.21 1.50
N THR A 173 19.50 -9.47 0.49
CA THR A 173 19.91 -8.07 0.62
C THR A 173 18.69 -7.19 0.43
N VAL A 174 18.56 -6.18 1.28
CA VAL A 174 17.45 -5.23 1.28
C VAL A 174 18.04 -3.83 1.15
N TYR A 175 17.54 -3.08 0.18
CA TYR A 175 17.94 -1.68 -0.04
C TYR A 175 16.86 -0.78 0.55
N SER A 176 17.23 0.06 1.51
CA SER A 176 16.32 0.99 2.17
C SER A 176 16.33 2.34 1.44
N GLY A 177 15.14 2.88 1.16
CA GLY A 177 14.95 4.20 0.56
C GLY A 177 15.55 5.29 1.44
N ARG A 178 16.34 6.17 0.84
CA ARG A 178 16.91 7.32 1.53
C ARG A 178 15.78 8.25 2.00
N GLY A 179 15.69 8.45 3.30
CA GLY A 179 14.69 9.32 3.94
C GLY A 179 13.35 8.61 4.20
N SER A 180 12.83 7.89 3.20
CA SER A 180 11.53 7.21 3.28
C SER A 180 11.54 5.81 3.90
N HIS A 181 12.73 5.19 3.99
CA HIS A 181 12.99 3.85 4.52
C HIS A 181 12.33 2.66 3.83
N ALA A 182 11.45 2.88 2.85
CA ALA A 182 10.83 1.85 2.03
C ALA A 182 11.86 0.81 1.55
N ASN A 183 11.47 -0.47 1.59
CA ASN A 183 12.37 -1.58 1.36
C ASN A 183 12.27 -2.08 -0.09
N TYR A 184 13.43 -2.34 -0.71
CA TYR A 184 13.54 -2.74 -2.10
C TYR A 184 14.48 -3.94 -2.27
N ALA A 185 14.18 -4.76 -3.28
CA ALA A 185 15.02 -5.91 -3.66
C ALA A 185 16.25 -5.48 -4.48
N GLU A 186 16.15 -4.36 -5.19
CA GLU A 186 17.20 -3.85 -6.09
C GLU A 186 17.56 -2.40 -5.72
N PRO A 187 18.82 -1.97 -5.91
CA PRO A 187 19.22 -0.59 -5.71
C PRO A 187 18.74 0.29 -6.88
N GLY A 188 18.89 1.61 -6.72
CA GLY A 188 18.63 2.62 -7.72
C GLY A 188 17.33 3.39 -7.45
N LEU A 189 16.77 3.92 -8.54
CA LEU A 189 15.52 4.67 -8.52
C LEU A 189 14.34 3.72 -8.52
N GLN A 190 13.52 3.83 -7.49
CA GLN A 190 12.37 2.99 -7.25
C GLN A 190 11.10 3.83 -7.33
N VAL A 191 10.20 3.44 -8.23
CA VAL A 191 8.93 4.13 -8.41
C VAL A 191 7.95 3.68 -7.35
N HIS A 192 7.45 4.61 -6.54
CA HIS A 192 6.31 4.37 -5.65
C HIS A 192 5.20 5.40 -5.92
N ASN A 193 4.03 5.15 -5.33
CA ASN A 193 2.82 5.99 -5.33
C ASN A 193 2.77 7.11 -6.38
N ALA A 194 2.09 6.85 -7.50
CA ALA A 194 1.71 7.90 -8.46
C ALA A 194 2.87 8.76 -9.00
N GLY A 195 4.10 8.23 -9.03
CA GLY A 195 5.23 8.87 -9.70
C GLY A 195 6.26 9.54 -8.79
N LEU A 196 6.17 9.31 -7.47
CA LEU A 196 7.25 9.64 -6.54
C LEU A 196 8.39 8.61 -6.65
N LEU A 197 9.61 9.08 -6.41
CA LEU A 197 10.82 8.28 -6.52
C LEU A 197 11.46 8.09 -5.16
N ASP A 198 11.73 6.84 -4.80
CA ASP A 198 12.74 6.55 -3.80
C ASP A 198 14.08 6.30 -4.47
N TYR A 199 15.14 6.68 -3.78
CA TYR A 199 16.50 6.31 -4.16
C TYR A 199 17.07 5.43 -3.05
N CYS A 200 17.59 4.27 -3.43
CA CYS A 200 18.24 3.36 -2.50
C CYS A 200 19.55 2.86 -3.12
N GLU A 201 20.56 2.62 -2.29
CA GLU A 201 21.85 2.08 -2.71
C GLU A 201 22.40 1.14 -1.64
N ALA A 202 23.50 0.45 -1.92
CA ALA A 202 24.04 -0.55 -0.99
C ALA A 202 24.43 0.05 0.37
N GLY A 203 24.92 1.28 0.39
CA GLY A 203 25.25 2.01 1.61
C GLY A 203 26.13 1.21 2.58
N GLN A 204 25.94 1.46 3.87
CA GLN A 204 26.56 0.67 4.93
C GLN A 204 25.69 -0.54 5.26
N LYS A 205 26.28 -1.73 5.30
CA LYS A 205 25.58 -2.97 5.65
C LYS A 205 25.05 -2.87 7.09
N TRP A 206 23.79 -3.23 7.29
CA TRP A 206 23.17 -3.43 8.60
C TRP A 206 22.60 -4.85 8.66
N ASP A 207 22.95 -5.58 9.71
CA ASP A 207 22.37 -6.87 10.03
C ASP A 207 21.36 -6.71 11.19
N PRO A 208 20.05 -6.68 10.91
CA PRO A 208 19.04 -6.35 11.91
C PRO A 208 18.96 -7.38 13.03
N VAL A 209 19.33 -8.65 12.79
CA VAL A 209 19.22 -9.70 13.81
C VAL A 209 20.38 -9.69 14.81
N LEU A 210 21.44 -8.90 14.59
CA LEU A 210 22.54 -8.75 15.56
C LEU A 210 22.17 -7.85 16.75
N SER A 211 21.07 -7.10 16.65
CA SER A 211 20.47 -6.34 17.75
C SER A 211 18.95 -6.25 17.55
N ALA A 212 18.24 -7.28 18.04
CA ALA A 212 16.79 -7.39 17.88
C ALA A 212 16.12 -8.01 19.11
N TYR A 213 14.87 -7.62 19.33
CA TYR A 213 13.94 -8.38 20.16
C TYR A 213 13.32 -9.52 19.35
N TYR A 214 13.05 -10.66 19.98
CA TYR A 214 12.48 -11.84 19.31
C TYR A 214 11.20 -12.26 19.99
N TYR A 215 10.17 -12.54 19.20
CA TYR A 215 8.86 -12.93 19.71
C TYR A 215 8.24 -14.05 18.87
N ARG A 216 7.47 -14.89 19.54
CA ARG A 216 6.47 -15.75 18.93
C ARG A 216 5.12 -15.08 19.00
N PHE A 217 4.37 -15.10 17.90
CA PHE A 217 3.02 -14.58 17.83
C PHE A 217 2.00 -15.72 17.81
N ASP A 218 1.00 -15.63 18.67
CA ASP A 218 -0.18 -16.48 18.68
C ASP A 218 -1.31 -15.78 17.93
N ALA A 219 -1.75 -16.35 16.81
CA ALA A 219 -2.79 -15.77 15.97
C ALA A 219 -4.20 -15.91 16.54
N ALA A 220 -4.45 -16.88 17.44
CA ALA A 220 -5.76 -17.11 18.04
C ALA A 220 -6.06 -16.09 19.14
N THR A 221 -5.06 -15.78 19.96
CA THR A 221 -5.18 -14.79 21.04
C THR A 221 -4.70 -13.40 20.63
N PHE A 222 -3.99 -13.28 19.51
CA PHE A 222 -3.33 -12.07 19.05
C PHE A 222 -2.37 -11.51 20.12
N THR A 223 -1.56 -12.42 20.68
CA THR A 223 -0.53 -12.11 21.68
C THR A 223 0.85 -12.45 21.17
N ILE A 224 1.85 -11.77 21.73
CA ILE A 224 3.27 -12.11 21.54
C ILE A 224 3.86 -12.66 22.83
N THR A 225 4.79 -13.60 22.70
CA THR A 225 5.60 -14.14 23.80
C THR A 225 7.07 -13.95 23.45
N PRO A 226 7.90 -13.41 24.35
CA PRO A 226 9.32 -13.23 24.10
C PRO A 226 10.01 -14.57 23.86
N LEU A 227 10.97 -14.58 22.95
CA LEU A 227 11.84 -15.71 22.67
C LEU A 227 13.25 -15.37 23.14
N ILE A 228 13.86 -16.30 23.89
CA ILE A 228 15.28 -16.20 24.22
C ILE A 228 16.07 -16.50 22.94
N PRO A 229 16.97 -15.61 22.49
CA PRO A 229 17.77 -15.86 21.30
C PRO A 229 18.55 -17.17 21.46
N PRO A 230 18.54 -18.09 20.49
CA PRO A 230 19.21 -19.39 20.61
C PRO A 230 20.72 -19.29 20.90
N LYS A 231 21.33 -18.16 20.52
CA LYS A 231 22.77 -17.88 20.68
C LYS A 231 23.12 -17.17 22.00
N GLN A 232 22.14 -16.78 22.81
CA GLN A 232 22.32 -16.18 24.13
C GLN A 232 21.29 -16.76 25.11
N PRO A 233 21.42 -18.06 25.46
CA PRO A 233 20.57 -18.64 26.49
C PRO A 233 20.84 -17.94 27.82
N SER A 234 19.88 -17.16 28.32
CA SER A 234 19.93 -16.64 29.69
C SER A 234 19.60 -17.77 30.66
N THR A 235 20.41 -17.94 31.71
CA THR A 235 20.18 -18.92 32.79
C THR A 235 19.16 -18.43 33.82
N SER A 236 18.67 -17.19 33.68
CA SER A 236 17.62 -16.59 34.49
C SER A 236 16.40 -16.27 33.62
N SER A 237 15.21 -16.48 34.19
CA SER A 237 13.97 -15.95 33.61
C SER A 237 14.11 -14.43 33.46
N PRO A 238 13.78 -13.85 32.29
CA PRO A 238 13.77 -12.40 32.13
C PRO A 238 12.90 -11.75 33.22
N SER A 239 13.37 -10.66 33.83
CA SER A 239 12.58 -9.90 34.81
C SER A 239 11.40 -9.16 34.17
N SER A 240 11.34 -9.14 32.84
CA SER A 240 10.36 -8.42 32.05
C SER A 240 10.16 -9.14 30.71
N ASN A 241 8.94 -9.04 30.16
CA ASN A 241 8.57 -9.75 28.93
C ASN A 241 8.75 -8.87 27.68
N LEU A 242 8.92 -7.56 27.85
CA LEU A 242 9.08 -6.54 26.81
C LEU A 242 8.03 -6.65 25.71
N THR A 243 6.77 -6.89 26.06
CA THR A 243 5.68 -7.14 25.08
C THR A 243 4.72 -5.97 24.91
N SER A 244 4.65 -5.06 25.87
CA SER A 244 3.61 -4.03 25.94
C SER A 244 3.64 -3.07 24.75
N TRP A 245 4.83 -2.76 24.24
CA TRP A 245 5.02 -1.92 23.05
C TRP A 245 4.26 -2.43 21.82
N PHE A 246 4.10 -3.74 21.67
CA PHE A 246 3.35 -4.35 20.56
C PHE A 246 1.84 -4.11 20.66
N TYR A 247 1.32 -3.98 21.87
CA TYR A 247 -0.10 -3.79 22.14
C TYR A 247 -0.51 -2.32 22.14
N PHE A 248 0.42 -1.38 22.13
CA PHE A 248 0.13 0.03 21.97
C PHE A 248 -0.55 0.30 20.61
N LYS A 249 -1.75 0.91 20.67
CA LYS A 249 -2.61 1.14 19.49
C LYS A 249 -2.46 2.53 18.86
N GLY A 250 -1.76 3.43 19.54
CA GLY A 250 -1.60 4.82 19.10
C GLY A 250 -0.59 4.99 17.96
N GLN A 251 -0.26 6.26 17.71
CA GLN A 251 0.71 6.67 16.71
C GLN A 251 2.10 6.75 17.33
N TRP A 252 3.07 6.14 16.67
CA TRP A 252 4.48 6.21 16.99
C TRP A 252 5.07 7.49 16.42
N GLY A 253 4.62 8.64 16.92
CA GLY A 253 5.07 9.95 16.47
C GLY A 253 4.07 11.07 16.70
N ASP A 254 4.46 12.26 16.25
CA ASP A 254 3.64 13.46 16.23
C ASP A 254 2.38 13.26 15.37
N ARG A 255 1.29 13.95 15.73
CA ARG A 255 0.15 14.17 14.84
C ARG A 255 0.54 15.20 13.78
N THR A 256 0.01 15.03 12.56
CA THR A 256 0.11 16.01 11.47
C THR A 256 -0.09 17.43 11.99
N TYR A 257 0.87 18.31 11.72
CA TYR A 257 0.81 19.69 12.16
C TYR A 257 -0.28 20.47 11.42
N PRO A 258 -0.95 21.44 12.09
CA PRO A 258 -1.93 22.31 11.44
C PRO A 258 -1.22 23.19 10.40
N ASP A 259 -1.93 23.62 9.36
CA ASP A 259 -1.35 24.48 8.31
C ASP A 259 -0.93 25.88 8.83
N SER A 260 -1.32 26.24 10.05
CA SER A 260 -0.86 27.44 10.75
C SER A 260 0.48 27.26 11.49
N ASP A 261 0.98 26.03 11.65
CA ASP A 261 2.29 25.78 12.26
C ASP A 261 3.40 26.25 11.30
N PRO A 262 4.36 27.08 11.74
CA PRO A 262 5.41 27.61 10.87
C PRO A 262 6.34 26.54 10.29
N ARG A 263 6.35 25.33 10.87
CA ARG A 263 7.13 24.19 10.37
C ARG A 263 6.38 23.43 9.29
N GLN A 264 5.07 23.65 9.14
CA GLN A 264 4.21 22.92 8.23
C GLN A 264 4.10 23.62 6.88
N GLU A 265 4.29 22.85 5.82
CA GLU A 265 4.08 23.30 4.44
C GLU A 265 3.19 22.30 3.71
N THR A 266 2.32 22.79 2.82
CA THR A 266 1.40 21.94 2.07
C THR A 266 1.47 22.28 0.59
N LEU A 267 1.83 21.30 -0.25
CA LEU A 267 1.90 21.51 -1.69
C LEU A 267 0.51 21.74 -2.28
N PRO A 268 0.22 22.92 -2.88
CA PRO A 268 -1.15 23.29 -3.25
C PRO A 268 -1.84 22.32 -4.22
N ARG A 269 -1.09 21.74 -5.17
CA ARG A 269 -1.64 20.87 -6.23
C ARG A 269 -1.86 19.42 -5.78
N PHE A 270 -1.02 18.92 -4.88
CA PHE A 270 -1.03 17.52 -4.46
C PHE A 270 -1.57 17.34 -3.03
N LYS A 271 -1.74 18.44 -2.30
CA LYS A 271 -2.10 18.47 -0.87
C LYS A 271 -1.15 17.61 -0.02
N LEU A 272 0.08 17.42 -0.48
CA LEU A 272 1.11 16.72 0.27
C LEU A 272 1.61 17.64 1.37
N LYS A 273 1.58 17.13 2.60
CA LYS A 273 2.01 17.85 3.78
C LYS A 273 3.49 17.56 4.06
N ARG A 274 4.18 18.57 4.61
CA ARG A 274 5.57 18.43 5.04
C ARG A 274 5.68 17.42 6.17
N PHE A 275 4.95 17.63 7.26
CA PHE A 275 4.84 16.68 8.35
C PHE A 275 3.52 15.92 8.29
N GLU A 276 3.61 14.60 8.39
CA GLU A 276 2.49 13.68 8.48
C GLU A 276 2.42 13.04 9.87
N THR A 277 1.29 12.40 10.15
CA THR A 277 1.11 11.67 11.41
C THR A 277 2.02 10.44 11.42
N GLY A 278 2.74 10.22 12.53
CA GLY A 278 3.54 9.01 12.74
C GLY A 278 2.70 7.73 12.57
N PRO A 279 3.28 6.60 12.15
CA PRO A 279 2.52 5.40 11.86
C PRO A 279 2.08 4.69 13.14
N ASN A 280 1.13 3.78 12.99
CA ASN A 280 0.85 2.79 14.03
C ASN A 280 1.91 1.66 14.03
N GLY A 281 1.92 0.88 15.11
CA GLY A 281 2.94 -0.15 15.34
C GLY A 281 2.78 -1.45 14.52
N PRO A 282 3.71 -2.41 14.67
CA PRO A 282 3.72 -3.69 13.96
C PRO A 282 2.44 -4.53 14.05
N ARG A 283 1.65 -4.36 15.12
CA ARG A 283 0.33 -4.99 15.29
C ARG A 283 -0.62 -4.76 14.10
N PHE A 284 -0.49 -3.63 13.41
CA PHE A 284 -1.35 -3.25 12.29
C PHE A 284 -0.79 -3.67 10.92
N LYS A 285 0.35 -4.37 10.87
CA LYS A 285 1.06 -4.74 9.63
C LYS A 285 0.65 -6.13 9.09
N HIS A 286 -0.62 -6.52 9.27
CA HIS A 286 -1.25 -7.70 8.64
C HIS A 286 -0.53 -9.04 8.92
N LEU A 287 -0.22 -9.31 10.19
CA LEU A 287 0.55 -10.50 10.61
C LEU A 287 -0.07 -11.83 10.18
N VAL A 288 -1.39 -11.90 10.02
CA VAL A 288 -2.14 -13.16 9.72
C VAL A 288 -2.49 -13.29 8.22
N ARG A 289 -1.80 -12.56 7.33
CA ARG A 289 -2.03 -12.59 5.87
C ARG A 289 -1.93 -14.00 5.26
N LYS A 290 -2.75 -14.33 4.25
CA LYS A 290 -2.72 -15.62 3.54
C LYS A 290 -1.51 -15.73 2.61
N GLY A 291 -1.26 -14.69 1.83
CA GLY A 291 -0.15 -14.62 0.87
C GLY A 291 1.15 -14.06 1.46
N LEU A 292 2.13 -13.80 0.60
CA LEU A 292 3.29 -12.96 0.93
C LEU A 292 2.89 -11.49 1.01
N VAL A 293 2.03 -11.05 0.09
CA VAL A 293 1.41 -9.72 0.10
C VAL A 293 0.20 -9.69 1.01
N ARG A 294 -0.31 -8.47 1.28
CA ARG A 294 -1.53 -8.25 2.06
C ARG A 294 -2.74 -8.85 1.34
N ASP A 295 -3.69 -9.37 2.12
CA ASP A 295 -4.90 -10.00 1.56
C ASP A 295 -5.85 -8.96 0.94
N GLU A 296 -5.94 -7.78 1.57
CA GLU A 296 -6.70 -6.66 1.06
C GLU A 296 -5.77 -5.68 0.34
N GLN A 297 -6.00 -5.51 -0.96
CA GLN A 297 -5.31 -4.48 -1.73
C GLN A 297 -5.79 -3.09 -1.32
N ARG A 298 -4.86 -2.13 -1.24
CA ARG A 298 -5.21 -0.72 -1.03
C ARG A 298 -6.14 -0.24 -2.14
N LYS A 299 -7.25 0.38 -1.75
CA LYS A 299 -8.13 1.10 -2.69
C LYS A 299 -7.44 2.39 -3.13
N LYS A 300 -6.96 2.44 -4.37
CA LYS A 300 -6.42 3.66 -4.98
C LYS A 300 -7.52 4.70 -5.17
N SER A 301 -7.24 5.96 -4.82
CA SER A 301 -8.12 7.09 -5.11
C SER A 301 -8.29 7.30 -6.62
N TRP A 302 -9.32 8.03 -7.03
CA TRP A 302 -9.52 8.34 -8.45
C TRP A 302 -8.33 9.12 -9.04
N GLN A 303 -7.72 10.01 -8.26
CA GLN A 303 -6.52 10.76 -8.66
C GLN A 303 -5.33 9.82 -8.87
N GLU A 304 -5.08 8.89 -7.94
CA GLU A 304 -4.00 7.91 -8.06
C GLU A 304 -4.19 6.99 -9.28
N ARG A 305 -5.43 6.59 -9.56
CA ARG A 305 -5.76 5.81 -10.76
C ARG A 305 -5.48 6.59 -12.03
N PHE A 306 -5.92 7.85 -12.09
CA PHE A 306 -5.65 8.72 -13.24
C PHE A 306 -4.15 8.89 -13.47
N VAL A 307 -3.39 9.22 -12.41
CA VAL A 307 -1.94 9.37 -12.50
C VAL A 307 -1.28 8.06 -12.92
N THR A 308 -1.71 6.91 -12.40
CA THR A 308 -1.19 5.59 -12.82
C THR A 308 -1.41 5.35 -14.31
N ILE A 309 -2.61 5.60 -14.83
CA ILE A 309 -2.94 5.45 -16.26
C ILE A 309 -2.11 6.42 -17.10
N TYR A 310 -2.04 7.67 -16.68
CA TYR A 310 -1.27 8.70 -17.37
C TYR A 310 0.21 8.33 -17.46
N MET A 311 0.82 7.92 -16.35
CA MET A 311 2.22 7.48 -16.30
C MET A 311 2.47 6.23 -17.15
N TYR A 312 1.52 5.30 -17.22
CA TYR A 312 1.62 4.11 -18.09
C TYR A 312 1.59 4.47 -19.58
N LEU A 313 0.69 5.38 -19.98
CA LEU A 313 0.57 5.83 -21.37
C LEU A 313 1.66 6.83 -21.76
N TYR A 314 2.31 7.48 -20.80
CA TYR A 314 3.23 8.58 -21.09
C TYR A 314 4.38 8.17 -22.02
N PRO A 315 5.19 7.12 -21.72
CA PRO A 315 6.33 6.74 -22.56
C PRO A 315 5.94 6.37 -24.00
N CYS A 316 4.81 5.68 -24.19
CA CYS A 316 4.39 5.17 -25.51
C CYS A 316 3.65 6.22 -26.34
N CYS A 317 2.79 7.01 -25.69
CA CYS A 317 1.63 7.56 -26.36
C CYS A 317 1.44 9.06 -26.10
N ILE A 318 2.00 9.60 -25.01
CA ILE A 318 1.82 11.00 -24.62
C ILE A 318 3.13 11.80 -24.70
N ARG A 319 4.30 11.15 -24.72
CA ARG A 319 5.60 11.85 -24.72
C ARG A 319 5.90 12.53 -26.07
N GLY A 320 6.05 13.85 -26.05
CA GLY A 320 6.46 14.66 -27.20
C GLY A 320 5.42 14.67 -28.32
N TRP A 321 5.84 14.57 -29.58
CA TRP A 321 4.93 14.57 -30.74
C TRP A 321 3.91 13.41 -30.70
N ARG A 322 4.24 12.30 -30.03
CA ARG A 322 3.40 11.08 -29.98
C ARG A 322 1.98 11.35 -29.46
N ILE A 323 1.78 12.39 -28.64
CA ILE A 323 0.44 12.81 -28.20
C ILE A 323 -0.47 13.17 -29.37
N TRP A 324 0.05 13.93 -30.35
CA TRP A 324 -0.72 14.38 -31.50
C TRP A 324 -1.04 13.22 -32.45
N MET A 325 -0.11 12.27 -32.60
CA MET A 325 -0.35 11.05 -33.37
C MET A 325 -1.43 10.18 -32.72
N SER A 326 -1.37 10.02 -31.39
CA SER A 326 -2.34 9.22 -30.64
C SER A 326 -3.73 9.85 -30.65
N LEU A 327 -3.82 11.19 -30.52
CA LEU A 327 -5.07 11.93 -30.63
C LEU A 327 -5.67 11.84 -32.04
N GLY A 328 -4.83 11.93 -33.08
CA GLY A 328 -5.27 11.72 -34.46
C GLY A 328 -5.82 10.31 -34.69
N ALA A 329 -5.13 9.28 -34.22
CA ALA A 329 -5.59 7.89 -34.32
C ALA A 329 -6.90 7.66 -33.56
N LEU A 330 -7.05 8.23 -32.36
CA LEU A 330 -8.27 8.16 -31.58
C LEU A 330 -9.44 8.86 -32.30
N ALA A 331 -9.21 10.02 -32.90
CA ALA A 331 -10.23 10.73 -33.67
C ALA A 331 -10.70 9.91 -34.89
N VAL A 332 -9.78 9.25 -35.60
CA VAL A 332 -10.10 8.35 -36.71
C VAL A 332 -10.94 7.15 -36.23
N LEU A 333 -10.58 6.53 -35.10
CA LEU A 333 -11.34 5.42 -34.52
C LEU A 333 -12.75 5.84 -34.10
N LEU A 334 -12.90 7.00 -33.45
CA LEU A 334 -14.20 7.54 -33.04
C LEU A 334 -15.06 7.88 -34.25
N ALA A 335 -14.48 8.52 -35.27
CA ALA A 335 -15.19 8.79 -36.52
C ALA A 335 -15.63 7.48 -37.20
N GLY A 336 -14.77 6.46 -37.26
CA GLY A 336 -15.10 5.14 -37.78
C GLY A 336 -16.22 4.45 -37.01
N ALA A 337 -16.21 4.53 -35.68
CA ALA A 337 -17.27 3.98 -34.83
C ALA A 337 -18.61 4.70 -35.05
N VAL A 338 -18.61 6.03 -35.11
CA VAL A 338 -19.81 6.82 -35.41
C VAL A 338 -20.36 6.49 -36.79
N ILE A 339 -19.50 6.41 -37.81
CA ILE A 339 -19.91 6.00 -39.17
C ILE A 339 -20.49 4.59 -39.14
N GLY A 340 -19.84 3.65 -38.44
CA GLY A 340 -20.32 2.27 -38.28
C GLY A 340 -21.70 2.20 -37.61
N ILE A 341 -21.93 2.99 -36.56
CA ILE A 341 -23.23 3.11 -35.89
C ILE A 341 -24.28 3.67 -36.86
N ILE A 342 -23.96 4.76 -37.58
CA ILE A 342 -24.87 5.37 -38.55
C ILE A 342 -25.22 4.37 -39.68
N MET A 343 -24.22 3.66 -40.22
CA MET A 343 -24.41 2.64 -41.23
C MET A 343 -25.23 1.46 -40.70
N GLY A 344 -25.00 1.05 -39.45
CA GLY A 344 -25.79 0.03 -38.75
C GLY A 344 -27.25 0.43 -38.60
N ILE A 345 -27.53 1.64 -38.10
CA ILE A 345 -28.89 2.20 -37.98
C ILE A 345 -29.57 2.29 -39.34
N ARG A 346 -28.86 2.79 -40.37
CA ARG A 346 -29.38 2.87 -41.74
C ARG A 346 -29.74 1.49 -42.28
N ARG A 347 -28.84 0.50 -42.12
CA ARG A 347 -29.06 -0.89 -42.54
C ARG A 347 -30.23 -1.55 -41.81
N PHE A 348 -30.40 -1.24 -40.53
CA PHE A 348 -31.53 -1.72 -39.71
C PHE A 348 -32.85 -1.10 -40.16
N LYS A 349 -32.89 0.22 -40.43
CA LYS A 349 -34.07 0.90 -40.99
C LYS A 349 -34.46 0.38 -42.39
N THR A 350 -33.50 0.13 -43.27
CA THR A 350 -33.78 -0.46 -44.59
C THR A 350 -34.26 -1.91 -44.50
N ARG A 351 -33.80 -2.69 -43.51
CA ARG A 351 -34.34 -4.03 -43.23
C ARG A 351 -35.76 -3.95 -42.66
N GLY A 352 -36.05 -3.01 -41.76
CA GLY A 352 -37.41 -2.75 -41.29
C GLY A 352 -38.36 -2.35 -42.42
N ALA A 353 -37.91 -1.51 -43.35
CA ALA A 353 -38.67 -1.13 -44.54
C ALA A 353 -38.84 -2.27 -45.55
N ALA A 354 -37.87 -3.19 -45.65
CA ALA A 354 -38.01 -4.40 -46.48
C ALA A 354 -39.06 -5.37 -45.91
N TYR A 355 -39.26 -5.42 -44.59
CA TYR A 355 -40.39 -6.15 -43.98
C TYR A 355 -41.73 -5.45 -44.23
N THR A 356 -41.77 -4.12 -44.29
CA THR A 356 -43.00 -3.38 -44.67
C THR A 356 -43.34 -3.57 -46.16
N LYS A 357 -42.33 -3.78 -47.01
CA LYS A 357 -42.51 -3.98 -48.45
C LYS A 357 -42.98 -5.39 -48.87
N ILE A 358 -43.07 -6.34 -47.93
CA ILE A 358 -43.72 -7.65 -48.17
C ILE A 358 -45.26 -7.54 -48.02
N HIS A 359 -45.78 -6.38 -47.60
CA HIS A 359 -47.23 -6.16 -47.47
C HIS A 359 -47.90 -5.47 -48.67
N ASP A 360 -47.16 -5.15 -49.74
CA ASP A 360 -47.61 -4.40 -50.92
C ASP A 360 -47.40 -5.19 -52.24
N GLU A 361 -47.69 -6.50 -52.21
CA GLU A 361 -48.14 -7.19 -53.43
C GLU A 361 -49.61 -7.55 -53.24
N ASP A 362 -50.46 -6.82 -53.96
CA ASP A 362 -51.91 -7.01 -54.04
C ASP A 362 -52.26 -8.47 -54.36
N ILE A 363 -52.73 -9.22 -53.36
CA ILE A 363 -53.71 -10.28 -53.60
C ILE A 363 -55.08 -9.59 -53.51
N ALA A 364 -55.66 -9.35 -54.68
CA ALA A 364 -57.00 -8.82 -54.84
C ALA A 364 -58.03 -9.70 -54.11
N LEU A 365 -58.69 -9.13 -53.08
CA LEU A 365 -59.82 -9.73 -52.38
C LEU A 365 -61.08 -8.90 -52.68
N GLU A 366 -61.47 -8.84 -53.95
CA GLU A 366 -62.78 -8.32 -54.37
C GLU A 366 -63.77 -9.42 -54.78
N ASP A 367 -63.45 -10.71 -54.57
CA ASP A 367 -64.28 -11.83 -55.05
C ASP A 367 -64.88 -12.76 -53.97
N TRP A 368 -64.89 -12.38 -52.69
CA TRP A 368 -65.47 -13.22 -51.62
C TRP A 368 -66.47 -12.49 -50.71
N ARG A 369 -67.27 -11.59 -51.30
CA ARG A 369 -68.43 -11.00 -50.63
C ARG A 369 -69.73 -11.33 -51.35
N ARG A 370 -69.91 -12.59 -51.77
CA ARG A 370 -71.22 -13.04 -52.26
C ARG A 370 -71.40 -14.56 -52.39
N GLU A 371 -70.95 -15.36 -51.43
CA GLU A 371 -71.46 -16.72 -51.26
C GLU A 371 -71.14 -17.22 -49.85
N GLU A 372 -72.05 -18.00 -49.27
CA GLU A 372 -72.05 -18.55 -47.90
C GLU A 372 -72.54 -17.63 -46.75
N GLU A 373 -73.61 -16.89 -47.05
CA GLU A 373 -74.75 -16.72 -46.14
C GLU A 373 -75.60 -18.02 -46.03
N ALA A 374 -74.99 -19.18 -46.27
CA ALA A 374 -75.63 -20.49 -46.28
C ALA A 374 -74.58 -21.56 -46.02
N LEU A 375 -74.35 -21.94 -44.75
CA LEU A 375 -74.03 -23.33 -44.34
C LEU A 375 -73.69 -23.51 -42.85
N PHE A 376 -73.68 -22.47 -42.01
CA PHE A 376 -73.76 -22.65 -40.55
C PHE A 376 -75.22 -22.65 -40.06
N SER A 377 -75.94 -23.68 -40.47
CA SER A 377 -76.95 -24.34 -39.63
C SER A 377 -76.26 -25.57 -39.03
N SER A 378 -76.23 -25.64 -37.69
CA SER A 378 -76.32 -26.86 -36.86
C SER A 378 -75.38 -28.05 -37.23
N ASP A 379 -74.47 -28.52 -36.39
CA ASP A 379 -74.69 -29.39 -35.21
C ASP A 379 -73.33 -30.09 -34.99
N ASP A 380 -72.77 -30.02 -33.78
CA ASP A 380 -72.71 -31.11 -32.78
C ASP A 380 -71.66 -32.22 -33.03
N GLU A 381 -71.05 -32.60 -31.90
CA GLU A 381 -70.41 -33.87 -31.54
C GLU A 381 -68.94 -34.21 -31.93
N GLU A 382 -68.19 -34.52 -30.85
CA GLU A 382 -67.27 -35.69 -30.71
C GLU A 382 -65.97 -35.73 -31.59
N VAL A 383 -64.83 -36.34 -31.25
CA VAL A 383 -64.30 -37.13 -30.14
C VAL A 383 -62.81 -37.37 -30.47
N GLU A 384 -61.98 -37.41 -29.42
CA GLU A 384 -60.74 -38.18 -29.25
C GLU A 384 -59.52 -38.15 -30.21
N ARG A 385 -58.39 -38.44 -29.53
CA ARG A 385 -57.17 -39.15 -29.96
C ARG A 385 -56.17 -38.33 -30.76
N ARG A 386 -54.86 -38.54 -30.61
CA ARG A 386 -53.92 -39.16 -29.65
C ARG A 386 -52.55 -38.94 -30.32
N ASN A 387 -51.50 -38.75 -29.52
CA ASN A 387 -50.11 -39.18 -29.72
C ASN A 387 -49.47 -38.96 -31.11
N HIS A 388 -48.34 -38.26 -31.23
CA HIS A 388 -47.06 -38.62 -30.63
C HIS A 388 -46.09 -37.44 -30.58
#